data_AF-A0A1E3BBW9-F1
#
_entry.id   AF-A0A1E3BBW9-F1
#
_cell.length_a   1.000
_cell.length_b   1.000
_cell.length_c   1.000
_cell.angle_alpha   90.00
_cell.angle_beta   90.00
_cell.angle_gamma   90.00
#
_symmetry.space_group_name_H-M   'P 1'
#
loop_
_entity.id
_entity.type
_entity.pdbx_description
1 polymer ?
#
loop_
_entity_poly.entity_id
_entity_poly.type
_entity_poly.pdbx_seq_one_letter_code
_entity_poly.pdbx_strand_id
1 'polypeptide(L)'
;MKGPNAKKRKTSHDQNNGRNDNQDDIFTSKPTAVFTPKGGRSHTLSIAIPGSIVANCHSVEQKSFLAGSIARALAVFCVDEVIIFDDDEKSNNTKKNNNDSNDANDSPITKTKHQISRDDSQPGGFTAYSDPSHYLAHLLSYLETPPYLRKHLFPMHPNLRTAGLLPSLDMPHHLRANEWCDYRDGVAISETVVDTGLPQKVNVTNEQYSDNARVTVRFSSQDEPDNADAVGSFAPRTEAGYYWGYSVRRCGPLSSVFEECPFDGGYDLSFGTSERGAPLTEVLKQDEGDGGGGDPGYKHLLIIFGGVAGLETAVRNDHQLREMGIRPTEAEKLFDYWVNILPGQGSRTIRTEEAVWLGLTGLRGLVEGTHRLRGSS
;
A
#
# COMPACT_ATOMS: atom_id res chain seq x y z
N MET A 1 45.63 -27.32 -37.37
CA MET A 1 44.28 -27.08 -36.81
C MET A 1 44.21 -25.63 -36.35
N LYS A 2 43.45 -24.79 -37.06
CA LYS A 2 43.16 -23.39 -36.72
C LYS A 2 41.64 -23.23 -36.79
N GLY A 3 41.01 -22.86 -35.68
CA GLY A 3 39.56 -22.70 -35.58
C GLY A 3 39.05 -21.46 -36.34
N PRO A 4 37.77 -21.43 -36.76
CA PRO A 4 37.24 -20.33 -37.55
C PRO A 4 36.85 -19.12 -36.67
N ASN A 5 37.24 -17.95 -37.16
CA ASN A 5 36.94 -16.61 -36.66
C ASN A 5 35.45 -16.28 -36.80
N ALA A 6 34.72 -16.08 -35.70
CA ALA A 6 33.35 -15.57 -35.73
C ALA A 6 33.35 -14.03 -35.67
N LYS A 7 32.96 -13.38 -36.77
CA LYS A 7 32.76 -11.93 -36.88
C LYS A 7 31.58 -11.48 -36.00
N LYS A 8 31.85 -10.57 -35.06
CA LYS A 8 30.81 -9.79 -34.34
C LYS A 8 30.00 -8.97 -35.36
N ARG A 9 28.68 -9.18 -35.38
CA ARG A 9 27.74 -8.40 -36.19
C ARG A 9 27.24 -7.21 -35.35
N LYS A 10 27.71 -6.00 -35.68
CA LYS A 10 27.05 -4.73 -35.34
C LYS A 10 25.82 -4.59 -36.22
N THR A 11 24.67 -4.26 -35.65
CA THR A 11 23.52 -3.77 -36.41
C THR A 11 23.05 -2.46 -35.81
N SER A 12 23.50 -1.38 -36.42
CA SER A 12 22.91 -0.05 -36.36
C SER A 12 21.68 -0.01 -37.26
N HIS A 13 20.56 0.50 -36.78
CA HIS A 13 19.51 1.00 -37.66
C HIS A 13 18.80 2.20 -37.02
N ASP A 14 19.32 3.38 -37.31
CA ASP A 14 18.49 4.54 -37.57
C ASP A 14 17.84 4.32 -38.94
N GLN A 15 16.51 4.41 -39.02
CA GLN A 15 15.84 4.97 -40.19
C GLN A 15 14.41 5.38 -39.87
N ASN A 16 14.21 6.68 -39.99
CA ASN A 16 12.94 7.38 -40.11
C ASN A 16 12.35 7.08 -41.50
N ASN A 17 11.15 6.52 -41.59
CA ASN A 17 10.25 6.77 -42.73
C ASN A 17 8.81 6.36 -42.41
N GLY A 18 7.88 7.27 -42.68
CA GLY A 18 6.45 7.01 -42.56
C GLY A 18 5.93 6.15 -43.70
N ARG A 19 5.02 5.22 -43.37
CA ARG A 19 3.77 4.92 -44.10
C ARG A 19 2.97 3.86 -43.35
N ASN A 20 1.67 4.13 -43.26
CA ASN A 20 0.62 3.23 -42.81
C ASN A 20 0.74 1.85 -43.46
N ASP A 21 0.65 0.80 -42.65
CA ASP A 21 -0.10 -0.41 -43.00
C ASP A 21 -0.53 -1.14 -41.72
N ASN A 22 -1.81 -1.51 -41.70
CA ASN A 22 -2.50 -2.24 -40.66
C ASN A 22 -1.95 -3.66 -40.51
N GLN A 23 -1.05 -3.86 -39.56
CA GLN A 23 -0.86 -5.14 -38.87
C GLN A 23 -0.13 -4.83 -37.56
N ASP A 24 -0.87 -4.79 -36.45
CA ASP A 24 -0.28 -4.58 -35.12
C ASP A 24 0.60 -5.78 -34.77
N ASP A 25 1.88 -5.73 -35.16
CA ASP A 25 2.90 -6.59 -34.59
C ASP A 25 2.98 -6.29 -33.08
N ILE A 26 2.30 -7.13 -32.29
CA ILE A 26 2.29 -7.02 -30.82
C ILE A 26 3.74 -7.11 -30.34
N PHE A 27 4.31 -5.95 -30.01
CA PHE A 27 5.67 -5.84 -29.50
C PHE A 27 5.72 -6.33 -28.04
N THR A 28 5.85 -7.64 -27.84
CA THR A 28 5.83 -8.30 -26.52
C THR A 28 7.10 -8.09 -25.68
N SER A 29 8.10 -7.35 -26.19
CA SER A 29 9.38 -7.13 -25.50
C SER A 29 9.30 -6.14 -24.34
N LYS A 30 8.18 -5.43 -24.19
CA LYS A 30 7.89 -4.55 -23.05
C LYS A 30 6.46 -4.80 -22.56
N PRO A 31 6.19 -4.70 -21.25
CA PRO A 31 4.82 -4.68 -20.74
C PRO A 31 4.01 -3.61 -21.47
N THR A 32 2.91 -3.99 -22.08
CA THR A 32 1.99 -3.09 -22.81
C THR A 32 0.88 -2.55 -21.93
N ALA A 33 0.71 -3.10 -20.73
CA ALA A 33 -0.26 -2.61 -19.75
C ALA A 33 0.24 -1.29 -19.15
N VAL A 34 -0.14 -0.18 -19.77
CA VAL A 34 -0.07 1.15 -19.17
C VAL A 34 -1.38 1.39 -18.44
N PHE A 35 -1.31 1.84 -17.19
CA PHE A 35 -2.50 2.26 -16.46
C PHE A 35 -3.16 3.42 -17.22
N THR A 36 -4.34 3.17 -17.82
CA THR A 36 -5.10 4.18 -18.56
C THR A 36 -6.33 4.55 -17.75
N PRO A 37 -6.36 5.73 -17.11
CA PRO A 37 -7.52 6.14 -16.34
C PRO A 37 -8.74 6.32 -17.25
N LYS A 38 -9.90 5.86 -16.77
CA LYS A 38 -11.20 6.03 -17.45
C LYS A 38 -12.00 7.24 -16.94
N GLY A 39 -11.45 7.95 -15.94
CA GLY A 39 -12.09 9.02 -15.20
C GLY A 39 -11.69 8.97 -13.73
N GLY A 40 -11.95 10.05 -13.00
CA GLY A 40 -11.70 10.15 -11.56
C GLY A 40 -12.39 9.03 -10.76
N ARG A 41 -11.67 8.46 -9.79
CA ARG A 41 -12.18 7.43 -8.87
C ARG A 41 -12.44 8.07 -7.51
N SER A 42 -13.70 8.16 -7.10
CA SER A 42 -14.10 8.80 -5.84
C SER A 42 -13.94 7.87 -4.62
N HIS A 43 -14.24 6.58 -4.79
CA HIS A 43 -14.17 5.58 -3.71
C HIS A 43 -12.73 5.13 -3.41
N THR A 44 -12.50 4.60 -2.21
CA THR A 44 -11.23 4.02 -1.77
C THR A 44 -11.33 2.54 -1.44
N LEU A 45 -10.20 1.84 -1.55
CA LEU A 45 -10.00 0.47 -1.11
C LEU A 45 -8.89 0.43 -0.06
N SER A 46 -9.23 -0.01 1.14
CA SER A 46 -8.31 -0.21 2.25
C SER A 46 -8.21 -1.69 2.60
N ILE A 47 -7.01 -2.15 2.96
CA ILE A 47 -6.83 -3.49 3.53
C ILE A 47 -6.20 -3.42 4.92
N ALA A 48 -6.64 -4.27 5.84
CA ALA A 48 -6.04 -4.42 7.15
C ALA A 48 -5.45 -5.83 7.31
N ILE A 49 -4.21 -5.89 7.79
CA ILE A 49 -3.45 -7.12 8.00
C ILE A 49 -2.70 -7.06 9.35
N PRO A 50 -2.52 -8.19 10.05
CA PRO A 50 -1.76 -8.20 11.29
C PRO A 50 -0.27 -8.11 11.01
N GLY A 51 0.47 -7.36 11.83
CA GLY A 51 1.92 -7.29 11.72
C GLY A 51 2.62 -8.62 12.05
N SER A 52 1.98 -9.50 12.83
CA SER A 52 2.53 -10.82 13.19
C SER A 52 2.76 -11.75 12.00
N ILE A 53 2.19 -11.48 10.82
CA ILE A 53 2.34 -12.35 9.65
C ILE A 53 3.81 -12.52 9.24
N VAL A 54 4.63 -11.48 9.36
CA VAL A 54 6.08 -11.59 9.08
C VAL A 54 6.80 -12.36 10.18
N ALA A 55 6.24 -12.50 11.39
CA ALA A 55 6.85 -13.26 12.48
C ALA A 55 6.96 -14.76 12.14
N ASN A 56 6.07 -15.28 11.28
CA ASN A 56 6.08 -16.67 10.83
C ASN A 56 7.26 -17.02 9.91
N CYS A 57 7.92 -16.01 9.32
CA CYS A 57 9.10 -16.22 8.49
C CYS A 57 10.37 -16.39 9.34
N HIS A 58 11.20 -17.37 8.99
CA HIS A 58 12.41 -17.69 9.72
C HIS A 58 13.55 -16.70 9.45
N SER A 59 13.78 -16.40 8.17
CA SER A 59 14.86 -15.51 7.74
C SER A 59 14.36 -14.10 7.41
N VAL A 60 15.27 -13.13 7.43
CA VAL A 60 14.94 -11.73 7.10
C VAL A 60 14.63 -11.56 5.62
N GLU A 61 15.27 -12.35 4.77
CA GLU A 61 14.99 -12.45 3.34
C GLU A 61 13.56 -12.95 3.11
N GLN A 62 13.12 -13.97 3.85
CA GLN A 62 11.74 -14.45 3.79
C GLN A 62 10.73 -13.40 4.25
N LYS A 63 11.02 -12.69 5.35
CA LYS A 63 10.19 -11.56 5.82
C LYS A 63 10.07 -10.46 4.77
N SER A 64 11.18 -10.12 4.12
CA SER A 64 11.23 -9.12 3.05
C SER A 64 10.45 -9.57 1.82
N PHE A 65 10.59 -10.84 1.45
CA PHE A 65 9.84 -11.42 0.33
C PHE A 65 8.34 -11.42 0.58
N LEU A 66 7.90 -11.76 1.80
CA LEU A 66 6.48 -11.68 2.20
C LEU A 66 5.96 -10.25 2.07
N ALA A 67 6.67 -9.26 2.63
CA ALA A 67 6.30 -7.85 2.50
C ALA A 67 6.23 -7.41 1.02
N GLY A 68 7.18 -7.84 0.20
CA GLY A 68 7.18 -7.60 -1.24
C GLY A 68 5.98 -8.22 -1.97
N SER A 69 5.57 -9.44 -1.60
CA SER A 69 4.39 -10.11 -2.16
C SER A 69 3.11 -9.33 -1.86
N ILE A 70 2.95 -8.85 -0.62
CA ILE A 70 1.82 -8.00 -0.21
C ILE A 70 1.84 -6.68 -0.98
N ALA A 71 2.98 -5.99 -1.00
CA ALA A 71 3.15 -4.73 -1.73
C ALA A 71 2.79 -4.83 -3.22
N ARG A 72 3.11 -5.97 -3.85
CA ARG A 72 2.71 -6.26 -5.23
C ARG A 72 1.19 -6.44 -5.36
N ALA A 73 0.55 -7.16 -4.45
CA ALA A 73 -0.91 -7.30 -4.46
C ALA A 73 -1.59 -5.93 -4.31
N LEU A 74 -1.14 -5.12 -3.33
CA LEU A 74 -1.62 -3.75 -3.11
C LEU A 74 -1.54 -2.91 -4.39
N ALA A 75 -0.38 -2.92 -5.04
CA ALA A 75 -0.15 -2.16 -6.27
C ALA A 75 -1.00 -2.64 -7.45
N VAL A 76 -1.13 -3.97 -7.64
CA VAL A 76 -1.87 -4.55 -8.77
C VAL A 76 -3.37 -4.28 -8.68
N PHE A 77 -3.93 -4.27 -7.47
CA PHE A 77 -5.36 -4.04 -7.25
C PHE A 77 -5.70 -2.60 -6.87
N CYS A 78 -4.77 -1.67 -7.04
CA CYS A 78 -4.97 -0.25 -6.79
C CYS A 78 -5.49 0.05 -5.37
N VAL A 79 -4.95 -0.66 -4.36
CA VAL A 79 -5.28 -0.41 -2.95
C VAL A 79 -4.75 0.96 -2.54
N ASP A 80 -5.58 1.74 -1.84
CA ASP A 80 -5.31 3.12 -1.43
C ASP A 80 -4.71 3.22 -0.03
N GLU A 81 -4.98 2.25 0.84
CA GLU A 81 -4.49 2.22 2.21
C GLU A 81 -4.20 0.79 2.67
N VAL A 82 -3.06 0.59 3.33
CA VAL A 82 -2.77 -0.64 4.07
C VAL A 82 -2.61 -0.32 5.55
N ILE A 83 -3.41 -1.00 6.36
CA ILE A 83 -3.41 -0.90 7.82
C ILE A 83 -2.70 -2.12 8.39
N ILE A 84 -1.69 -1.88 9.23
CA ILE A 84 -0.98 -2.91 9.97
C ILE A 84 -1.40 -2.78 11.43
N PHE A 85 -2.15 -3.76 11.92
CA PHE A 85 -2.60 -3.82 13.30
C PHE A 85 -1.80 -4.86 14.10
N ASP A 86 -1.69 -4.64 15.40
CA ASP A 86 -1.10 -5.56 16.35
C ASP A 86 -2.17 -6.56 16.82
N ASP A 87 -1.96 -7.84 16.53
CA ASP A 87 -2.82 -8.94 16.97
C ASP A 87 -2.23 -9.71 18.17
N ASP A 88 -1.13 -9.22 18.75
CA ASP A 88 -0.48 -9.77 19.95
C ASP A 88 -0.88 -8.98 21.22
N GLU A 89 -1.09 -9.69 22.33
CA GLU A 89 -1.44 -9.07 23.64
C GLU A 89 -0.34 -8.17 24.22
N LYS A 90 0.89 -8.24 23.67
CA LYS A 90 2.10 -7.62 24.25
C LYS A 90 2.10 -6.10 24.26
N SER A 91 1.29 -5.44 23.42
CA SER A 91 1.27 -3.97 23.29
C SER A 91 0.78 -3.24 24.55
N ASN A 92 0.04 -3.92 25.44
CA ASN A 92 -0.58 -3.29 26.61
C ASN A 92 0.20 -3.44 27.94
N ASN A 93 1.22 -4.31 28.00
CA ASN A 93 1.88 -4.66 29.28
C ASN A 93 3.22 -3.95 29.55
N THR A 94 3.73 -3.12 28.64
CA THR A 94 4.99 -2.35 28.89
C THR A 94 4.83 -1.24 29.94
N LYS A 95 3.66 -1.08 30.56
CA LYS A 95 3.43 -0.08 31.64
C LYS A 95 3.63 -0.58 33.07
N LYS A 96 4.04 -1.83 33.33
CA LYS A 96 4.34 -2.30 34.69
C LYS A 96 5.54 -3.25 34.71
N ASN A 97 6.74 -2.69 34.84
CA ASN A 97 7.82 -3.12 35.73
C ASN A 97 9.17 -2.59 35.23
N ASN A 98 9.48 -1.33 35.54
CA ASN A 98 10.86 -0.84 35.54
C ASN A 98 11.28 -0.61 36.99
N ASN A 99 11.80 -1.67 37.62
CA ASN A 99 12.75 -1.56 38.71
C ASN A 99 13.99 -2.32 38.26
N ASP A 100 15.01 -1.60 37.79
CA ASP A 100 16.39 -1.79 38.23
C ASP A 100 17.31 -0.71 37.62
N SER A 101 17.56 0.28 38.47
CA SER A 101 18.83 0.96 38.79
C SER A 101 19.93 1.23 37.72
N ASN A 102 20.29 2.53 37.68
CA ASN A 102 21.61 3.19 37.54
C ASN A 102 21.91 3.86 36.19
N ASP A 103 22.59 5.01 36.10
CA ASP A 103 22.74 6.26 36.89
C ASP A 103 23.43 7.27 35.93
N ALA A 104 23.26 8.57 36.18
CA ALA A 104 24.06 9.74 35.72
C ALA A 104 23.82 10.41 34.34
N ASN A 105 23.21 11.62 34.43
CA ASN A 105 23.44 12.91 33.72
C ASN A 105 23.50 12.91 32.17
N ASP A 106 22.74 13.72 31.41
CA ASP A 106 22.51 15.17 31.49
C ASP A 106 21.34 15.57 30.54
N SER A 107 20.71 16.73 30.76
CA SER A 107 19.56 17.30 30.00
C SER A 107 20.00 18.56 29.20
N PRO A 108 19.15 19.28 28.42
CA PRO A 108 17.98 18.99 27.56
C PRO A 108 18.03 19.72 26.17
N ILE A 109 16.90 19.74 25.39
CA ILE A 109 16.51 20.69 24.27
C ILE A 109 16.84 20.16 22.83
N THR A 110 15.96 19.93 21.84
CA THR A 110 14.60 20.43 21.47
C THR A 110 13.86 19.38 20.57
N LYS A 111 12.52 19.39 20.59
CA LYS A 111 11.59 18.52 19.83
C LYS A 111 10.95 19.23 18.63
N THR A 112 10.59 18.45 17.60
CA THR A 112 9.39 18.55 16.71
C THR A 112 9.42 17.28 15.83
N LYS A 113 8.71 16.15 16.00
CA LYS A 113 7.35 15.72 16.40
C LYS A 113 6.20 16.31 15.58
N HIS A 114 5.71 15.54 14.60
CA HIS A 114 4.33 15.04 14.60
C HIS A 114 4.20 13.73 13.79
N GLN A 115 3.58 12.72 14.44
CA GLN A 115 2.87 11.54 13.89
C GLN A 115 3.60 10.24 13.47
N ILE A 116 4.79 9.92 13.97
CA ILE A 116 5.21 8.51 14.10
C ILE A 116 5.92 8.32 15.44
N SER A 117 5.22 7.88 16.49
CA SER A 117 5.83 7.25 17.68
C SER A 117 4.81 6.87 18.76
N ARG A 118 4.58 5.55 18.89
CA ARG A 118 4.45 4.87 20.19
C ARG A 118 5.54 3.77 20.16
N ASP A 119 6.74 4.12 20.63
CA ASP A 119 7.48 3.49 21.77
C ASP A 119 7.50 1.95 21.67
N ASP A 120 8.61 1.23 21.44
CA ASP A 120 9.89 1.28 22.16
C ASP A 120 10.97 0.48 21.36
N SER A 121 11.87 1.17 20.66
CA SER A 121 13.19 0.69 20.21
C SER A 121 13.92 1.87 19.58
N GLN A 122 15.22 1.99 19.84
CA GLN A 122 16.10 3.04 19.32
C GLN A 122 15.69 3.50 17.90
N PRO A 123 15.42 4.80 17.65
CA PRO A 123 15.14 5.27 16.30
C PRO A 123 16.31 4.90 15.39
N GLY A 124 16.09 3.97 14.45
CA GLY A 124 17.12 3.39 13.60
C GLY A 124 17.49 1.92 13.88
N GLY A 125 16.80 1.23 14.79
CA GLY A 125 17.06 -0.19 15.10
C GLY A 125 16.52 -1.18 14.05
N PHE A 126 17.04 -2.41 14.08
CA PHE A 126 16.49 -3.52 13.28
C PHE A 126 15.29 -4.14 13.99
N THR A 127 14.09 -4.04 13.41
CA THR A 127 12.83 -4.38 14.11
C THR A 127 12.13 -5.64 13.63
N ALA A 128 12.70 -6.40 12.68
CA ALA A 128 12.02 -7.55 12.06
C ALA A 128 11.56 -8.68 13.02
N TYR A 129 12.09 -8.67 14.25
CA TYR A 129 11.76 -9.61 15.32
C TYR A 129 11.16 -8.93 16.56
N SER A 130 11.60 -7.72 16.90
CA SER A 130 11.13 -6.99 18.10
C SER A 130 9.83 -6.25 17.87
N ASP A 131 9.64 -5.68 16.68
CA ASP A 131 8.42 -4.99 16.26
C ASP A 131 8.13 -5.34 14.78
N PRO A 132 7.53 -6.54 14.55
CA PRO A 132 7.12 -7.02 13.23
C PRO A 132 6.23 -6.01 12.47
N SER A 133 5.33 -5.33 13.18
CA SER A 133 4.42 -4.33 12.61
C SER A 133 5.17 -3.12 12.06
N HIS A 134 6.14 -2.59 12.82
CA HIS A 134 7.03 -1.54 12.33
C HIS A 134 7.88 -2.00 11.14
N TYR A 135 8.44 -3.21 11.22
CA TYR A 135 9.25 -3.75 10.14
C TYR A 135 8.46 -3.83 8.82
N LEU A 136 7.26 -4.42 8.88
CA LEU A 136 6.37 -4.53 7.73
C LEU A 136 5.98 -3.15 7.19
N ALA A 137 5.58 -2.23 8.08
CA ALA A 137 5.20 -0.87 7.69
C ALA A 137 6.33 -0.15 6.97
N HIS A 138 7.55 -0.22 7.52
CA HIS A 138 8.73 0.41 6.95
C HIS A 138 9.03 -0.13 5.54
N LEU A 139 8.94 -1.45 5.33
CA LEU A 139 9.15 -2.04 4.01
C LEU A 139 8.07 -1.62 3.00
N LEU A 140 6.80 -1.61 3.40
CA LEU A 140 5.70 -1.20 2.53
C LEU A 140 5.82 0.28 2.15
N SER A 141 6.13 1.17 3.10
CA SER A 141 6.35 2.59 2.81
C SER A 141 7.53 2.82 1.87
N TYR A 142 8.62 2.07 2.05
CA TYR A 142 9.77 2.13 1.15
C TYR A 142 9.42 1.69 -0.27
N LEU A 143 8.66 0.60 -0.40
CA LEU A 143 8.24 0.08 -1.70
C LEU A 143 7.28 1.03 -2.41
N GLU A 144 6.34 1.62 -1.69
CA GLU A 144 5.40 2.59 -2.24
C GLU A 144 6.08 3.86 -2.75
N THR A 145 7.11 4.33 -2.04
CA THR A 145 7.79 5.59 -2.38
C THR A 145 8.48 5.51 -3.75
N PRO A 146 8.27 6.50 -4.65
CA PRO A 146 8.96 6.58 -5.94
C PRO A 146 10.48 6.44 -5.81
N PRO A 147 11.15 5.66 -6.68
CA PRO A 147 12.58 5.36 -6.53
C PRO A 147 13.51 6.58 -6.41
N TYR A 148 13.19 7.68 -7.09
CA TYR A 148 13.98 8.92 -7.03
C TYR A 148 13.84 9.66 -5.69
N LEU A 149 12.75 9.45 -4.94
CA LEU A 149 12.53 10.09 -3.63
C LEU A 149 13.11 9.29 -2.46
N ARG A 150 13.37 7.98 -2.64
CA ARG A 150 13.80 7.09 -1.55
C ARG A 150 15.06 7.59 -0.83
N LYS A 151 16.03 8.15 -1.56
CA LYS A 151 17.27 8.67 -0.97
C LYS A 151 17.05 9.88 -0.05
N HIS A 152 15.98 10.64 -0.28
CA HIS A 152 15.63 11.81 0.52
C HIS A 152 14.77 11.41 1.72
N LEU A 153 13.83 10.49 1.52
CA LEU A 153 12.83 10.13 2.54
C LEU A 153 13.26 8.96 3.44
N PHE A 154 14.17 8.10 2.99
CA PHE A 154 14.62 6.92 3.72
C PHE A 154 16.13 6.98 3.96
N PRO A 155 16.59 7.37 5.17
CA PRO A 155 17.99 7.23 5.52
C PRO A 155 18.39 5.75 5.54
N MET A 156 19.71 5.49 5.56
CA MET A 156 20.22 4.13 5.71
C MET A 156 19.67 3.51 7.00
N HIS A 157 18.84 2.49 6.85
CA HIS A 157 18.12 1.87 7.97
C HIS A 157 18.31 0.34 7.96
N PRO A 158 18.57 -0.30 9.12
CA PRO A 158 18.78 -1.75 9.18
C PRO A 158 17.63 -2.60 8.62
N ASN A 159 16.38 -2.14 8.75
CA ASN A 159 15.23 -2.83 8.15
C ASN A 159 15.33 -2.96 6.63
N LEU A 160 16.00 -2.01 5.97
CA LEU A 160 16.16 -1.94 4.52
C LEU A 160 17.43 -2.64 4.02
N ARG A 161 18.15 -3.39 4.87
CA ARG A 161 19.37 -4.12 4.49
C ARG A 161 19.14 -5.14 3.36
N THR A 162 17.90 -5.61 3.22
CA THR A 162 17.43 -6.55 2.19
C THR A 162 16.64 -5.87 1.08
N ALA A 163 16.67 -4.53 0.97
CA ALA A 163 15.88 -3.79 -0.01
C ALA A 163 16.15 -4.22 -1.47
N GLY A 164 17.35 -4.74 -1.76
CA GLY A 164 17.69 -5.29 -3.07
C GLY A 164 16.95 -6.58 -3.45
N LEU A 165 16.27 -7.24 -2.50
CA LEU A 165 15.41 -8.41 -2.74
C LEU A 165 13.94 -8.04 -2.98
N LEU A 166 13.56 -6.79 -2.69
CA LEU A 166 12.17 -6.36 -2.83
C LEU A 166 11.82 -6.17 -4.31
N PRO A 167 10.60 -6.55 -4.73
CA PRO A 167 10.18 -6.43 -6.11
C PRO A 167 9.99 -4.96 -6.52
N SER A 168 10.11 -4.66 -7.81
CA SER A 168 9.61 -3.40 -8.34
C SER A 168 8.08 -3.38 -8.28
N LEU A 169 7.49 -2.26 -7.87
CA LEU A 169 6.04 -2.09 -7.91
C LEU A 169 5.56 -1.49 -9.24
N ASP A 170 6.39 -0.67 -9.89
CA ASP A 170 6.13 -0.06 -11.21
C ASP A 170 4.73 0.59 -11.30
N MET A 171 4.39 1.36 -10.26
CA MET A 171 3.10 2.06 -10.14
C MET A 171 3.09 3.35 -10.97
N PRO A 172 1.94 3.93 -11.32
CA PRO A 172 1.88 5.12 -12.18
C PRO A 172 2.67 6.33 -11.68
N HIS A 173 2.89 6.47 -10.36
CA HIS A 173 3.74 7.53 -9.79
C HIS A 173 5.23 7.17 -9.68
N HIS A 174 5.63 5.96 -10.06
CA HIS A 174 7.04 5.51 -10.16
C HIS A 174 7.68 5.93 -11.49
N LEU A 175 7.37 7.15 -11.92
CA LEU A 175 7.77 7.68 -13.23
C LEU A 175 9.28 7.78 -13.37
N ARG A 176 9.75 7.49 -14.58
CA ARG A 176 11.12 7.80 -14.99
C ARG A 176 11.27 9.29 -15.29
N ALA A 177 12.50 9.78 -15.32
CA ALA A 177 12.80 11.19 -15.61
C ALA A 177 12.35 11.65 -17.01
N ASN A 178 12.17 10.71 -17.94
CA ASN A 178 11.77 10.96 -19.33
C ASN A 178 10.29 10.67 -19.62
N GLU A 179 9.49 10.27 -18.62
CA GLU A 179 8.08 9.98 -18.77
C GLU A 179 7.24 11.18 -18.34
N TRP A 180 6.30 11.64 -19.17
CA TRP A 180 5.41 12.74 -18.80
C TRP A 180 4.18 12.23 -18.04
N CYS A 181 3.75 12.99 -17.03
CA CYS A 181 2.48 12.85 -16.33
C CYS A 181 2.10 14.22 -15.77
N ASP A 182 0.83 14.57 -15.82
CA ASP A 182 0.32 15.84 -15.28
C ASP A 182 0.48 15.93 -13.77
N TYR A 183 0.68 14.79 -13.10
CA TYR A 183 0.95 14.70 -11.66
C TYR A 183 2.33 14.11 -11.41
N ARG A 184 3.03 14.61 -10.40
CA ARG A 184 4.26 13.99 -9.87
C ARG A 184 4.34 14.16 -8.36
N ASP A 185 4.95 13.19 -7.71
CA ASP A 185 5.43 13.39 -6.35
C ASP A 185 6.81 14.06 -6.40
N GLY A 186 7.11 14.81 -5.35
CA GLY A 186 8.39 15.45 -5.18
C GLY A 186 8.76 15.65 -3.73
N VAL A 187 9.98 16.12 -3.50
CA VAL A 187 10.45 16.56 -2.19
C VAL A 187 10.77 18.05 -2.22
N ALA A 188 10.24 18.80 -1.26
CA ALA A 188 10.56 20.21 -1.10
C ALA A 188 12.05 20.38 -0.75
N ILE A 189 12.76 21.19 -1.54
CA ILE A 189 14.17 21.59 -1.31
C ILE A 189 14.22 23.00 -0.68
N SER A 190 13.18 23.80 -0.92
CA SER A 190 12.98 25.09 -0.28
C SER A 190 11.48 25.34 -0.14
N GLU A 191 11.10 26.50 0.41
CA GLU A 191 9.70 26.86 0.64
C GLU A 191 8.81 26.70 -0.61
N THR A 192 9.34 27.01 -1.79
CA THR A 192 8.56 26.99 -3.04
C THR A 192 9.20 26.14 -4.14
N VAL A 193 10.29 25.41 -3.88
CA VAL A 193 10.99 24.61 -4.90
C VAL A 193 10.94 23.14 -4.55
N VAL A 194 10.47 22.32 -5.48
CA VAL A 194 10.26 20.89 -5.33
C VAL A 194 11.08 20.10 -6.36
N ASP A 195 11.73 19.03 -5.88
CA ASP A 195 12.36 18.02 -6.73
C ASP A 195 11.37 16.91 -7.10
N THR A 196 10.88 16.94 -8.33
CA THR A 196 9.91 15.97 -8.87
C THR A 196 10.58 14.82 -9.66
N GLY A 197 11.92 14.69 -9.55
CA GLY A 197 12.70 13.72 -10.31
C GLY A 197 12.89 14.07 -11.80
N LEU A 198 12.40 15.24 -12.22
CA LEU A 198 12.69 15.82 -13.53
C LEU A 198 14.09 16.48 -13.56
N PRO A 199 14.68 16.71 -14.75
CA PRO A 199 15.97 17.40 -14.85
C PRO A 199 15.97 18.81 -14.25
N GLN A 200 14.85 19.52 -14.37
CA GLN A 200 14.62 20.84 -13.79
C GLN A 200 13.80 20.71 -12.50
N LYS A 201 14.12 21.57 -11.53
CA LYS A 201 13.32 21.70 -10.30
C LYS A 201 12.10 22.56 -10.59
N VAL A 202 11.01 22.26 -9.89
CA VAL A 202 9.70 22.85 -10.15
C VAL A 202 9.39 23.87 -9.07
N ASN A 203 8.91 25.03 -9.47
CA ASN A 203 8.37 26.02 -8.54
C ASN A 203 6.91 25.71 -8.25
N VAL A 204 6.56 25.64 -6.97
CA VAL A 204 5.19 25.59 -6.49
C VAL A 204 4.67 27.01 -6.32
N THR A 205 3.48 27.29 -6.85
CA THR A 205 2.92 28.64 -7.00
C THR A 205 1.93 29.03 -5.90
N ASN A 206 1.34 28.05 -5.20
CA ASN A 206 0.16 28.22 -4.37
C ASN A 206 0.36 27.91 -2.88
N GLU A 207 1.44 27.22 -2.51
CA GLU A 207 1.74 26.81 -1.13
C GLU A 207 3.23 26.92 -0.79
N GLN A 208 3.54 26.91 0.51
CA GLN A 208 4.92 26.87 1.02
C GLN A 208 5.14 25.63 1.87
N TYR A 209 6.34 25.04 1.78
CA TYR A 209 6.68 23.79 2.47
C TYR A 209 7.93 23.90 3.33
N SER A 210 7.97 23.08 4.37
CA SER A 210 9.22 22.79 5.07
C SER A 210 10.14 21.94 4.19
N ASP A 211 11.44 22.15 4.32
CA ASP A 211 12.45 21.32 3.67
C ASP A 211 12.21 19.82 3.96
N ASN A 212 12.40 19.00 2.93
CA ASN A 212 12.16 17.55 2.91
C ASN A 212 10.69 17.08 3.03
N ALA A 213 9.70 17.96 2.89
CA ALA A 213 8.30 17.55 2.78
C ALA A 213 8.05 16.81 1.46
N ARG A 214 7.37 15.66 1.49
CA ARG A 214 6.84 14.99 0.28
C ARG A 214 5.59 15.74 -0.17
N VAL A 215 5.56 16.16 -1.43
CA VAL A 215 4.49 16.97 -2.03
C VAL A 215 4.04 16.31 -3.32
N THR A 216 2.72 16.29 -3.58
CA THR A 216 2.17 15.95 -4.89
C THR A 216 1.87 17.24 -5.64
N VAL A 217 2.39 17.37 -6.86
CA VAL A 217 2.21 18.55 -7.70
C VAL A 217 1.46 18.20 -8.97
N ARG A 218 0.74 19.19 -9.50
CA ARG A 218 0.03 19.13 -10.78
C ARG A 218 0.58 20.20 -11.73
N PHE A 219 1.05 19.76 -12.88
CA PHE A 219 1.50 20.65 -13.96
C PHE A 219 0.30 21.18 -14.75
N SER A 220 0.42 22.41 -15.25
CA SER A 220 -0.58 23.01 -16.15
C SER A 220 -0.47 22.42 -17.57
N SER A 221 0.75 22.22 -18.06
CA SER A 221 1.05 21.64 -19.38
C SER A 221 2.47 21.09 -19.44
N GLN A 222 2.74 20.25 -20.45
CA GLN A 222 4.08 19.74 -20.75
C GLN A 222 5.04 20.82 -21.25
N ASP A 223 4.52 21.91 -21.81
CA ASP A 223 5.32 23.00 -22.38
C ASP A 223 5.86 23.97 -21.31
N GLU A 224 5.28 23.95 -20.10
CA GLU A 224 5.66 24.80 -18.97
C GLU A 224 6.00 23.97 -17.71
N PRO A 225 7.00 23.07 -17.75
CA PRO A 225 7.28 22.15 -16.65
C PRO A 225 7.96 22.81 -15.44
N ASP A 226 8.34 24.09 -15.55
CA ASP A 226 9.03 24.83 -14.49
C ASP A 226 8.11 25.25 -13.33
N ASN A 227 6.78 25.23 -13.55
CA ASN A 227 5.79 25.63 -12.54
C ASN A 227 4.71 24.55 -12.39
N ALA A 228 4.27 24.33 -11.16
CA ALA A 228 3.16 23.45 -10.85
C ALA A 228 2.39 23.95 -9.63
N ASP A 229 1.13 23.54 -9.53
CA ASP A 229 0.33 23.76 -8.34
C ASP A 229 0.51 22.56 -7.41
N ALA A 230 0.73 22.78 -6.13
CA ALA A 230 0.64 21.70 -5.17
C ALA A 230 -0.83 21.32 -4.95
N VAL A 231 -1.06 20.01 -4.88
CA VAL A 231 -2.40 19.42 -4.76
C VAL A 231 -2.41 18.35 -3.68
N GLY A 232 -3.59 17.97 -3.22
CA GLY A 232 -3.74 16.83 -2.32
C GLY A 232 -3.23 15.55 -2.96
N SER A 233 -2.63 14.66 -2.17
CA SER A 233 -2.11 13.35 -2.64
C SER A 233 -3.17 12.44 -3.27
N PHE A 234 -4.46 12.70 -3.01
CA PHE A 234 -5.59 11.99 -3.61
C PHE A 234 -6.06 12.59 -4.94
N ALA A 235 -5.64 13.81 -5.31
CA ALA A 235 -6.08 14.48 -6.54
C ALA A 235 -5.82 13.66 -7.82
N PRO A 236 -4.64 13.00 -8.00
CA PRO A 236 -4.41 12.15 -9.17
C PRO A 236 -5.47 11.04 -9.31
N ARG A 237 -5.93 10.47 -8.20
CA ARG A 237 -6.99 9.45 -8.16
C ARG A 237 -8.36 10.05 -8.41
N THR A 238 -8.74 11.08 -7.64
CA THR A 238 -10.12 11.61 -7.65
C THR A 238 -10.46 12.42 -8.88
N GLU A 239 -9.48 13.09 -9.49
CA GLU A 239 -9.70 13.97 -10.64
C GLU A 239 -9.34 13.28 -11.95
N ALA A 240 -8.18 12.61 -11.98
CA ALA A 240 -7.62 12.04 -13.21
C ALA A 240 -7.70 10.52 -13.28
N GLY A 241 -8.11 9.83 -12.20
CA GLY A 241 -8.28 8.38 -12.17
C GLY A 241 -6.99 7.58 -12.02
N TYR A 242 -5.83 8.22 -11.85
CA TYR A 242 -4.56 7.52 -11.67
C TYR A 242 -4.54 6.74 -10.36
N TYR A 243 -3.99 5.52 -10.41
CA TYR A 243 -3.54 4.88 -9.19
C TYR A 243 -2.25 5.57 -8.70
N TRP A 244 -2.25 6.03 -7.45
CA TRP A 244 -1.18 6.88 -6.89
C TRP A 244 -0.52 6.26 -5.65
N GLY A 245 -0.47 4.94 -5.60
CA GLY A 245 0.08 4.20 -4.46
C GLY A 245 -0.89 4.04 -3.30
N TYR A 246 -0.34 3.66 -2.14
CA TYR A 246 -1.09 3.46 -0.91
C TYR A 246 -0.48 4.20 0.28
N SER A 247 -1.32 4.69 1.20
CA SER A 247 -0.84 5.09 2.52
C SER A 247 -0.63 3.87 3.41
N VAL A 248 0.41 3.91 4.25
CA VAL A 248 0.66 2.88 5.26
C VAL A 248 0.30 3.43 6.63
N ARG A 249 -0.68 2.81 7.29
CA ARG A 249 -1.10 3.15 8.64
C ARG A 249 -0.76 2.02 9.60
N ARG A 250 -0.16 2.35 10.74
CA ARG A 250 -0.04 1.41 11.86
C ARG A 250 -1.06 1.79 12.91
N CYS A 251 -1.69 0.79 13.50
CA CYS A 251 -2.54 0.98 14.67
C CYS A 251 -2.25 -0.14 15.67
N GLY A 252 -2.74 0.03 16.90
CA GLY A 252 -2.60 -0.98 17.94
C GLY A 252 -3.53 -2.16 17.67
N PRO A 253 -4.50 -2.46 18.55
CA PRO A 253 -5.36 -3.62 18.38
C PRO A 253 -6.38 -3.43 17.24
N LEU A 254 -7.12 -4.50 16.93
CA LEU A 254 -8.07 -4.57 15.80
C LEU A 254 -9.14 -3.45 15.84
N SER A 255 -9.66 -3.10 17.01
CA SER A 255 -10.59 -1.98 17.20
C SER A 255 -10.06 -0.66 16.63
N SER A 256 -8.78 -0.36 16.83
CA SER A 256 -8.13 0.86 16.33
C SER A 256 -8.07 0.93 14.80
N VAL A 257 -8.25 -0.17 14.09
CA VAL A 257 -8.42 -0.15 12.63
C VAL A 257 -9.60 0.75 12.27
N PHE A 258 -10.72 0.63 12.98
CA PHE A 258 -11.94 1.39 12.74
C PHE A 258 -11.93 2.77 13.38
N GLU A 259 -11.47 2.89 14.63
CA GLU A 259 -11.50 4.15 15.38
C GLU A 259 -10.55 5.21 14.82
N GLU A 260 -9.39 4.78 14.33
CA GLU A 260 -8.36 5.67 13.77
C GLU A 260 -8.49 5.77 12.23
N CYS A 261 -9.70 5.53 11.69
CA CYS A 261 -9.98 5.68 10.27
C CYS A 261 -9.74 7.15 9.83
N PRO A 262 -8.96 7.39 8.76
CA PRO A 262 -8.66 8.75 8.31
C PRO A 262 -9.79 9.39 7.49
N PHE A 263 -10.84 8.64 7.17
CA PHE A 263 -11.92 9.08 6.30
C PHE A 263 -13.09 9.63 7.11
N ASP A 264 -13.60 10.79 6.69
CA ASP A 264 -14.85 11.32 7.23
C ASP A 264 -16.02 10.40 6.84
N GLY A 265 -16.79 9.98 7.84
CA GLY A 265 -17.81 8.93 7.72
C GLY A 265 -17.30 7.50 7.98
N GLY A 266 -15.99 7.30 8.20
CA GLY A 266 -15.40 6.00 8.45
C GLY A 266 -15.35 5.09 7.22
N TYR A 267 -15.08 3.80 7.46
CA TYR A 267 -15.26 2.75 6.45
C TYR A 267 -16.75 2.40 6.39
N ASP A 268 -17.43 2.76 5.31
CA ASP A 268 -18.87 2.57 5.14
C ASP A 268 -19.24 1.19 4.57
N LEU A 269 -18.23 0.39 4.24
CA LEU A 269 -18.37 -1.02 3.89
C LEU A 269 -17.15 -1.81 4.35
N SER A 270 -17.37 -2.91 5.07
CA SER A 270 -16.32 -3.72 5.66
C SER A 270 -16.50 -5.23 5.41
N PHE A 271 -15.41 -5.90 5.07
CA PHE A 271 -15.33 -7.34 4.88
C PHE A 271 -14.31 -7.97 5.83
N GLY A 272 -14.76 -8.81 6.75
CA GLY A 272 -13.89 -9.72 7.49
C GLY A 272 -13.73 -11.03 6.72
N THR A 273 -12.49 -11.52 6.61
CA THR A 273 -12.21 -12.76 5.88
C THR A 273 -11.96 -13.95 6.82
N SER A 274 -12.61 -15.08 6.52
CA SER A 274 -12.46 -16.34 7.26
C SER A 274 -12.96 -17.53 6.46
N GLU A 275 -12.36 -18.69 6.67
CA GLU A 275 -12.86 -19.96 6.12
C GLU A 275 -14.31 -20.29 6.58
N ARG A 276 -14.75 -19.69 7.70
CA ARG A 276 -16.10 -19.83 8.27
C ARG A 276 -17.13 -18.86 7.67
N GLY A 277 -16.70 -17.93 6.82
CA GLY A 277 -17.58 -16.93 6.20
C GLY A 277 -18.41 -17.49 5.04
N ALA A 278 -19.36 -16.67 4.58
CA ALA A 278 -20.14 -16.98 3.39
C ALA A 278 -19.27 -16.92 2.12
N PRO A 279 -19.44 -17.81 1.14
CA PRO A 279 -18.81 -17.68 -0.17
C PRO A 279 -19.05 -16.30 -0.81
N LEU A 280 -18.03 -15.72 -1.44
CA LEU A 280 -18.19 -14.44 -2.15
C LEU A 280 -19.32 -14.46 -3.19
N THR A 281 -19.59 -15.61 -3.82
CA THR A 281 -20.69 -15.80 -4.78
C THR A 281 -22.08 -15.64 -4.17
N GLU A 282 -22.23 -15.83 -2.87
CA GLU A 282 -23.49 -15.62 -2.14
C GLU A 282 -23.66 -14.17 -1.71
N VAL A 283 -22.56 -13.44 -1.54
CA VAL A 283 -22.56 -12.03 -1.12
C VAL A 283 -22.57 -11.08 -2.31
N LEU A 284 -21.99 -11.47 -3.43
CA LEU A 284 -21.90 -10.66 -4.64
C LEU A 284 -22.88 -11.14 -5.71
N LYS A 285 -23.37 -10.19 -6.50
CA LYS A 285 -24.06 -10.43 -7.77
C LYS A 285 -23.44 -9.54 -8.84
N GLN A 286 -23.36 -10.04 -10.06
CA GLN A 286 -22.96 -9.21 -11.19
C GLN A 286 -24.03 -8.13 -11.41
N ASP A 287 -23.60 -6.91 -11.69
CA ASP A 287 -24.51 -5.83 -12.04
C ASP A 287 -25.00 -6.02 -13.48
N GLU A 288 -26.32 -6.09 -13.69
CA GLU A 288 -26.95 -6.28 -15.01
C GLU A 288 -27.09 -4.97 -15.80
N GLY A 289 -26.63 -3.84 -15.23
CA GLY A 289 -26.64 -2.54 -15.89
C GLY A 289 -25.68 -2.41 -17.10
N ASP A 290 -25.89 -1.35 -17.88
CA ASP A 290 -25.12 -1.01 -19.09
C ASP A 290 -23.63 -0.77 -18.76
N GLY A 291 -22.82 -1.83 -18.85
CA GLY A 291 -21.36 -1.75 -19.02
C GLY A 291 -20.59 -1.06 -17.89
N GLY A 292 -20.22 -1.85 -16.86
CA GLY A 292 -19.15 -1.62 -15.87
C GLY A 292 -18.50 -0.24 -15.78
N GLY A 293 -18.73 0.45 -14.66
CA GLY A 293 -18.14 1.76 -14.37
C GLY A 293 -19.00 2.69 -13.50
N GLY A 294 -20.11 2.18 -12.94
CA GLY A 294 -20.98 2.94 -12.04
C GLY A 294 -20.45 3.04 -10.61
N ASP A 295 -21.06 3.94 -9.84
CA ASP A 295 -20.86 4.08 -8.40
C ASP A 295 -20.99 2.70 -7.70
N PRO A 296 -19.96 2.23 -6.98
CA PRO A 296 -20.00 0.93 -6.33
C PRO A 296 -20.98 0.85 -5.16
N GLY A 297 -21.58 1.97 -4.74
CA GLY A 297 -22.55 2.03 -3.64
C GLY A 297 -21.90 2.12 -2.26
N TYR A 298 -20.61 2.45 -2.22
CA TYR A 298 -19.82 2.72 -1.02
C TYR A 298 -18.76 3.78 -1.36
N LYS A 299 -18.23 4.45 -0.33
CA LYS A 299 -17.15 5.44 -0.47
C LYS A 299 -15.80 4.90 0.00
N HIS A 300 -15.77 4.13 1.08
CA HIS A 300 -14.56 3.66 1.74
C HIS A 300 -14.68 2.18 2.13
N LEU A 301 -14.23 1.28 1.25
CA LEU A 301 -14.24 -0.17 1.49
C LEU A 301 -13.03 -0.59 2.32
N LEU A 302 -13.23 -1.38 3.37
CA LEU A 302 -12.19 -2.03 4.16
C LEU A 302 -12.27 -3.56 4.04
N ILE A 303 -11.16 -4.22 3.72
CA ILE A 303 -11.04 -5.68 3.76
C ILE A 303 -10.02 -6.09 4.83
N ILE A 304 -10.43 -6.89 5.80
CA ILE A 304 -9.60 -7.29 6.92
C ILE A 304 -9.23 -8.77 6.78
N PHE A 305 -7.93 -9.05 6.84
CA PHE A 305 -7.38 -10.41 6.82
C PHE A 305 -6.82 -10.78 8.18
N GLY A 306 -7.10 -12.00 8.62
CA GLY A 306 -6.50 -12.57 9.81
C GLY A 306 -5.07 -13.07 9.58
N GLY A 307 -4.35 -13.30 10.68
CA GLY A 307 -3.12 -14.07 10.69
C GLY A 307 -3.40 -15.57 10.57
N VAL A 308 -2.41 -16.40 10.89
CA VAL A 308 -2.51 -17.87 10.82
C VAL A 308 -3.66 -18.42 11.68
N ALA A 309 -3.95 -17.77 12.81
CA ALA A 309 -5.00 -18.17 13.74
C ALA A 309 -6.34 -17.42 13.52
N GLY A 310 -6.51 -16.75 12.38
CA GLY A 310 -7.71 -15.98 12.06
C GLY A 310 -7.84 -14.67 12.85
N LEU A 311 -8.91 -13.92 12.56
CA LEU A 311 -9.22 -12.65 13.23
C LEU A 311 -9.65 -12.84 14.68
N GLU A 312 -10.07 -14.05 15.04
CA GLU A 312 -10.44 -14.44 16.40
C GLU A 312 -9.31 -14.19 17.41
N THR A 313 -8.06 -14.34 16.98
CA THR A 313 -6.90 -14.08 17.85
C THR A 313 -6.73 -12.59 18.11
N ALA A 314 -6.94 -11.74 17.10
CA ALA A 314 -6.92 -10.30 17.28
C ALA A 314 -8.06 -9.84 18.20
N VAL A 315 -9.27 -10.37 18.03
CA VAL A 315 -10.42 -10.09 18.93
C VAL A 315 -10.13 -10.53 20.37
N ARG A 316 -9.48 -11.69 20.56
CA ARG A 316 -9.09 -12.18 21.90
C ARG A 316 -8.12 -11.23 22.60
N ASN A 317 -7.19 -10.65 21.86
CA ASN A 317 -6.11 -9.85 22.40
C ASN A 317 -6.46 -8.35 22.49
N ASP A 318 -7.61 -7.96 21.94
CA ASP A 318 -8.12 -6.59 22.00
C ASP A 318 -8.92 -6.35 23.29
N HIS A 319 -8.39 -5.50 24.17
CA HIS A 319 -9.04 -5.15 25.44
C HIS A 319 -10.38 -4.43 25.24
N GLN A 320 -10.48 -3.55 24.25
CA GLN A 320 -11.66 -2.75 24.02
C GLN A 320 -12.81 -3.62 23.51
N LEU A 321 -12.54 -4.51 22.56
CA LEU A 321 -13.54 -5.46 22.07
C LEU A 321 -14.03 -6.38 23.19
N ARG A 322 -13.14 -6.78 24.11
CA ARG A 322 -13.50 -7.55 25.31
C ARG A 322 -14.39 -6.76 26.27
N GLU A 323 -14.09 -5.48 26.52
CA GLU A 323 -14.93 -4.60 27.35
C GLU A 323 -16.32 -4.39 26.73
N MET A 324 -16.40 -4.36 25.39
CA MET A 324 -17.66 -4.36 24.64
C MET A 324 -18.39 -5.72 24.65
N GLY A 325 -17.81 -6.75 25.28
CA GLY A 325 -18.40 -8.08 25.38
C GLY A 325 -18.30 -8.92 24.11
N ILE A 326 -17.48 -8.52 23.14
CA ILE A 326 -17.30 -9.24 21.88
C ILE A 326 -16.32 -10.39 22.10
N ARG A 327 -16.81 -11.63 21.92
CA ARG A 327 -15.98 -12.83 22.05
C ARG A 327 -15.28 -13.15 20.73
N PRO A 328 -14.15 -13.89 20.75
CA PRO A 328 -13.51 -14.36 19.53
C PRO A 328 -14.45 -15.08 18.57
N THR A 329 -15.36 -15.90 19.08
CA THR A 329 -16.36 -16.63 18.27
C THR A 329 -17.44 -15.75 17.64
N GLU A 330 -17.41 -14.44 17.92
CA GLU A 330 -18.35 -13.44 17.44
C GLU A 330 -17.64 -12.35 16.61
N ALA A 331 -16.43 -12.65 16.12
CA ALA A 331 -15.64 -11.73 15.30
C ALA A 331 -16.40 -11.24 14.07
N GLU A 332 -17.31 -12.04 13.51
CA GLU A 332 -18.17 -11.68 12.39
C GLU A 332 -19.03 -10.44 12.67
N LYS A 333 -19.35 -10.14 13.93
CA LYS A 333 -20.17 -8.97 14.32
C LYS A 333 -19.46 -7.64 14.12
N LEU A 334 -18.16 -7.65 13.88
CA LEU A 334 -17.36 -6.44 13.65
C LEU A 334 -17.46 -5.93 12.20
N PHE A 335 -18.02 -6.73 11.30
CA PHE A 335 -17.97 -6.49 9.86
C PHE A 335 -19.36 -6.52 9.26
N ASP A 336 -19.55 -5.79 8.17
CA ASP A 336 -20.80 -5.84 7.39
C ASP A 336 -20.94 -7.20 6.70
N TYR A 337 -19.82 -7.75 6.24
CA TYR A 337 -19.76 -9.06 5.59
C TYR A 337 -18.64 -9.92 6.16
N TRP A 338 -18.98 -11.18 6.46
CA TRP A 338 -18.04 -12.21 6.90
C TRP A 338 -17.90 -13.27 5.81
N VAL A 339 -16.76 -13.31 5.13
CA VAL A 339 -16.65 -14.03 3.85
C VAL A 339 -15.53 -15.06 3.79
N ASN A 340 -15.81 -16.16 3.11
CA ASN A 340 -14.83 -17.13 2.66
C ASN A 340 -14.43 -16.82 1.22
N ILE A 341 -13.16 -16.43 1.05
CA ILE A 341 -12.58 -16.03 -0.24
C ILE A 341 -12.22 -17.22 -1.14
N LEU A 342 -12.12 -18.43 -0.59
CA LEU A 342 -11.81 -19.65 -1.35
C LEU A 342 -12.51 -20.88 -0.74
N PRO A 343 -13.83 -21.05 -0.96
CA PRO A 343 -14.54 -22.25 -0.55
C PRO A 343 -13.94 -23.52 -1.17
N GLY A 344 -13.83 -24.59 -0.37
CA GLY A 344 -13.27 -25.85 -0.84
C GLY A 344 -11.75 -25.83 -1.05
N GLN A 345 -11.03 -24.94 -0.37
CA GLN A 345 -9.56 -24.88 -0.41
C GLN A 345 -8.93 -26.27 -0.18
N GLY A 346 -7.97 -26.64 -1.03
CA GLY A 346 -7.27 -27.93 -0.94
C GLY A 346 -6.16 -27.99 0.12
N SER A 347 -5.73 -26.82 0.62
CA SER A 347 -4.82 -26.70 1.76
C SER A 347 -5.62 -26.49 3.04
N ARG A 348 -5.10 -26.96 4.18
CA ARG A 348 -5.73 -26.67 5.50
C ARG A 348 -5.65 -25.20 5.88
N THR A 349 -4.67 -24.48 5.33
CA THR A 349 -4.43 -23.06 5.64
C THR A 349 -4.10 -22.30 4.37
N ILE A 350 -4.61 -21.08 4.26
CA ILE A 350 -4.18 -20.08 3.29
C ILE A 350 -3.40 -19.03 4.07
N ARG A 351 -2.17 -18.74 3.69
CA ARG A 351 -1.36 -17.72 4.36
C ARG A 351 -1.88 -16.33 4.04
N THR A 352 -1.67 -15.36 4.93
CA THR A 352 -2.23 -14.01 4.75
C THR A 352 -1.79 -13.37 3.43
N GLU A 353 -0.52 -13.52 3.03
CA GLU A 353 -0.04 -13.00 1.75
C GLU A 353 -0.71 -13.66 0.53
N GLU A 354 -1.17 -14.90 0.64
CA GLU A 354 -1.96 -15.58 -0.41
C GLU A 354 -3.42 -15.13 -0.37
N ALA A 355 -3.98 -15.00 0.85
CA ALA A 355 -5.35 -14.55 1.08
C ALA A 355 -5.59 -13.14 0.54
N VAL A 356 -4.60 -12.23 0.67
CA VAL A 356 -4.69 -10.88 0.10
C VAL A 356 -4.88 -10.93 -1.42
N TRP A 357 -4.11 -11.74 -2.14
CA TRP A 357 -4.29 -11.91 -3.59
C TRP A 357 -5.68 -12.46 -3.94
N LEU A 358 -6.12 -13.51 -3.24
CA LEU A 358 -7.41 -14.16 -3.49
C LEU A 358 -8.59 -13.23 -3.17
N GLY A 359 -8.54 -12.55 -2.03
CA GLY A 359 -9.58 -11.62 -1.59
C GLY A 359 -9.70 -10.42 -2.53
N LEU A 360 -8.59 -9.79 -2.89
CA LEU A 360 -8.58 -8.68 -3.85
C LEU A 360 -9.08 -9.11 -5.23
N THR A 361 -8.72 -10.33 -5.68
CA THR A 361 -9.24 -10.88 -6.94
C THR A 361 -10.75 -11.11 -6.88
N GLY A 362 -11.23 -11.74 -5.81
CA GLY A 362 -12.65 -12.07 -5.63
C GLY A 362 -13.55 -10.84 -5.45
N LEU A 363 -13.02 -9.78 -4.83
CA LEU A 363 -13.74 -8.52 -4.62
C LEU A 363 -13.48 -7.47 -5.71
N ARG A 364 -12.59 -7.73 -6.68
CA ARG A 364 -12.28 -6.82 -7.80
C ARG A 364 -13.55 -6.34 -8.52
N GLY A 365 -14.50 -7.23 -8.71
CA GLY A 365 -15.76 -6.91 -9.37
C GLY A 365 -16.55 -5.81 -8.64
N LEU A 366 -16.56 -5.85 -7.30
CA LEU A 366 -17.21 -4.86 -6.46
C LEU A 366 -16.47 -3.51 -6.54
N VAL A 367 -15.13 -3.54 -6.46
CA VAL A 367 -14.28 -2.34 -6.54
C VAL A 367 -14.43 -1.62 -7.89
N GLU A 368 -14.49 -2.38 -8.98
CA GLU A 368 -14.68 -1.83 -10.33
C GLU A 368 -16.14 -1.48 -10.66
N GLY A 369 -17.04 -1.67 -9.70
CA GLY A 369 -18.47 -1.39 -9.88
C GLY A 369 -19.17 -2.29 -10.90
N THR A 370 -18.61 -3.47 -11.21
CA THR A 370 -19.21 -4.50 -12.06
C THR A 370 -20.03 -5.52 -11.27
N HIS A 371 -19.86 -5.55 -9.95
CA HIS A 371 -20.63 -6.35 -9.03
C HIS A 371 -21.24 -5.46 -7.95
N ARG A 372 -22.35 -5.94 -7.37
CA ARG A 372 -23.05 -5.32 -6.25
C ARG A 372 -23.20 -6.34 -5.13
N LEU A 373 -23.36 -5.82 -3.93
CA LEU A 373 -23.77 -6.62 -2.78
C LEU A 373 -25.18 -7.18 -3.05
N ARG A 374 -25.40 -8.45 -2.72
CA ARG A 374 -26.75 -8.99 -2.62
C ARG A 374 -27.39 -8.32 -1.40
N GLY A 375 -28.59 -7.77 -1.58
CA GLY A 375 -29.31 -7.15 -0.48
C GLY A 375 -29.47 -8.15 0.65
N SER A 376 -29.11 -7.73 1.87
CA SER A 376 -29.46 -8.44 3.09
C SER A 376 -30.97 -8.63 3.09
N SER A 377 -31.40 -9.89 3.10
CA SER A 377 -32.83 -10.26 3.16
C SER A 377 -33.44 -9.86 4.48
#